data_AF-A0A936H9C3-F1
#
_entry.id   AF-A0A936H9C3-F1
#
_cell.length_a   1.000
_cell.length_b   1.000
_cell.length_c   1.000
_cell.angle_alpha   90.00
_cell.angle_beta   90.00
_cell.angle_gamma   90.00
#
_symmetry.space_group_name_H-M   'P 1'
#
loop_
_entity.id
_entity.type
_entity.pdbx_description
1 polymer ?
#
loop_
_entity_poly.entity_id
_entity_poly.type
_entity_poly.pdbx_seq_one_letter_code
_entity_poly.pdbx_strand_id
1 'polypeptide(L)' 'MERKPENWKAAIEQDGLIWKNHILDQSKSLKFFTGPLAQAYKVRQLPTSFLLNPKGAIIRVNPDPAEIDDLLRKKENVK' A
#
# COMPACT_ATOMS: atom_id res chain seq x y z
N MET A 1 -10.60 7.07 -17.14
CA MET A 1 -10.82 8.24 -16.27
C MET A 1 -11.59 7.76 -15.04
N GLU A 2 -10.84 7.45 -13.97
CA GLU A 2 -11.26 6.78 -12.73
C GLU A 2 -12.11 7.68 -11.81
N ARG A 3 -13.17 8.29 -12.35
CA ARG A 3 -13.93 9.37 -11.71
C ARG A 3 -15.00 8.90 -10.72
N LYS A 4 -15.18 7.59 -10.55
CA LYS A 4 -16.34 7.04 -9.84
C LYS A 4 -15.90 6.00 -8.80
N PRO A 5 -16.31 6.11 -7.53
CA PRO A 5 -16.10 5.07 -6.52
C PRO A 5 -16.68 3.71 -6.94
N GLU A 6 -17.64 3.74 -7.85
CA GLU A 6 -18.24 2.59 -8.55
C GLU A 6 -17.19 1.81 -9.38
N ASN A 7 -16.31 2.50 -10.10
CA ASN A 7 -15.29 1.89 -10.94
C ASN A 7 -14.18 1.25 -10.10
N TRP A 8 -13.86 1.83 -8.94
CA TRP A 8 -12.86 1.26 -8.05
C TRP A 8 -13.38 0.00 -7.36
N LYS A 9 -14.65 -0.03 -6.97
CA LYS A 9 -15.31 -1.26 -6.49
C LYS A 9 -15.31 -2.35 -7.56
N ALA A 10 -15.65 -2.02 -8.80
CA ALA A 10 -15.60 -2.95 -9.92
C ALA A 10 -14.17 -3.46 -10.19
N ALA A 11 -13.16 -2.59 -10.10
CA ALA A 11 -11.76 -2.99 -10.23
C ALA A 11 -11.30 -3.91 -9.08
N ILE A 12 -11.71 -3.64 -7.83
CA ILE A 12 -11.43 -4.53 -6.69
C ILE A 12 -12.02 -5.93 -6.92
N GLU A 13 -13.24 -6.00 -7.46
CA GLU A 13 -13.93 -7.26 -7.78
C GLU A 13 -13.27 -7.98 -8.96
N GLN A 14 -12.87 -7.27 -10.02
CA GLN A 14 -12.18 -7.82 -11.19
C GLN A 14 -10.75 -8.28 -10.88
N ASP A 15 -10.01 -7.54 -10.05
CA ASP A 15 -8.62 -7.83 -9.70
C ASP A 15 -8.50 -8.87 -8.57
N GLY A 16 -9.63 -9.33 -8.01
CA GLY A 16 -9.65 -10.33 -6.93
C GLY A 16 -8.89 -9.89 -5.68
N LEU A 17 -8.87 -8.59 -5.40
CA LEU A 17 -8.11 -8.05 -4.27
C LEU A 17 -8.80 -8.42 -2.95
N ILE A 18 -8.32 -9.48 -2.29
CA ILE A 18 -8.87 -10.03 -1.03
C ILE A 18 -8.57 -9.20 0.24
N TRP A 19 -8.17 -7.93 0.09
CA TRP A 19 -7.70 -7.13 1.22
C TRP A 19 -8.91 -6.57 1.98
N LYS A 20 -8.97 -6.78 3.30
CA LYS A 20 -10.14 -6.36 4.11
C LYS A 20 -10.40 -4.86 4.06
N ASN A 21 -9.35 -4.05 3.92
CA ASN A 21 -9.43 -2.59 3.93
C ASN A 21 -8.80 -2.04 2.66
N HIS A 22 -9.62 -1.31 1.91
CA HIS A 22 -9.19 -0.53 0.76
C HIS A 22 -9.41 0.95 1.09
N ILE A 23 -8.36 1.76 1.00
CA ILE A 23 -8.44 3.21 1.22
C ILE A 23 -8.13 3.91 -0.09
N LEU A 24 -9.01 4.82 -0.50
CA LEU A 24 -8.78 5.75 -1.59
C LEU A 24 -8.68 7.13 -0.98
N ASP A 25 -7.57 7.84 -1.24
CA ASP A 25 -7.48 9.25 -0.88
C ASP A 25 -8.52 10.03 -1.71
N GLN A 26 -9.64 10.40 -1.08
CA GLN A 26 -10.73 11.16 -1.69
C GLN A 26 -10.44 12.66 -1.79
N SER A 27 -9.20 13.09 -1.55
CA SER A 27 -8.79 14.48 -1.77
C SER A 27 -9.19 14.90 -3.19
N LYS A 28 -10.17 15.82 -3.28
CA LYS A 28 -10.71 16.36 -4.55
C LYS A 28 -9.63 16.94 -5.47
N SER A 29 -8.46 17.26 -4.92
CA SER A 29 -7.24 17.45 -5.68
C SER A 29 -6.47 16.13 -5.66
N LEU A 30 -6.48 15.40 -6.78
CA LEU A 30 -5.63 14.23 -7.07
C LEU A 30 -4.15 14.63 -6.99
N LYS A 31 -3.70 14.88 -5.77
CA LYS A 31 -2.35 15.30 -5.44
C LYS A 31 -1.53 14.04 -5.25
N PHE A 32 -1.33 13.29 -6.34
CA PHE A 32 -0.68 11.97 -6.35
C PHE A 32 0.57 11.90 -5.47
N PHE A 33 1.41 12.94 -5.49
CA PHE A 33 2.62 13.05 -4.66
C PHE A 33 2.58 14.19 -3.64
N THR A 34 1.59 15.07 -3.73
CA THR A 34 1.50 16.28 -2.89
C THR A 34 0.36 16.21 -1.86
N GLY A 35 -0.36 15.08 -1.81
CA GLY A 35 -1.40 14.84 -0.81
C GLY A 35 -0.81 14.67 0.58
N PRO A 36 -1.58 14.95 1.65
CA PRO A 36 -1.09 14.85 3.03
C PRO A 36 -0.56 13.45 3.35
N LEU A 37 -1.20 12.39 2.83
CA LEU A 37 -0.76 11.01 3.02
C LEU A 37 0.53 10.70 2.25
N ALA A 38 0.62 11.12 0.98
CA ALA A 38 1.82 10.95 0.16
C ALA A 38 3.04 11.65 0.77
N GLN A 39 2.87 12.85 1.33
CA GLN A 39 3.94 13.56 2.03
C GLN A 39 4.35 12.87 3.34
N ALA A 40 3.38 12.44 4.16
CA ALA A 40 3.65 11.76 5.42
C ALA A 40 4.47 10.47 5.23
N TYR A 41 4.16 9.70 4.19
CA TYR A 41 4.86 8.45 3.85
C TYR A 41 5.97 8.64 2.80
N LYS A 42 6.28 9.89 2.41
CA LYS A 42 7.28 10.24 1.39
C LYS A 42 7.14 9.46 0.08
N VAL A 43 5.91 9.24 -0.38
CA VAL A 43 5.59 8.57 -1.64
C VAL A 43 6.01 9.47 -2.80
N ARG A 44 6.98 9.01 -3.61
CA ARG A 44 7.54 9.76 -4.76
C ARG A 44 7.20 9.15 -6.11
N GLN A 45 6.73 7.92 -6.14
CA GLN A 45 6.36 7.18 -7.35
C GLN A 45 5.19 6.24 -7.06
N LEU A 46 4.42 5.89 -8.09
CA LEU A 46 3.35 4.90 -8.00
C LEU A 46 3.61 3.80 -9.05
N PRO A 47 3.38 2.51 -8.74
CA PRO A 47 3.01 1.99 -7.43
C PRO A 47 4.17 2.07 -6.41
N THR A 48 3.84 2.20 -5.12
CA THR A 48 4.80 2.06 -4.00
C THR A 48 4.20 1.18 -2.91
N SER A 49 4.97 0.21 -2.43
CA SER A 49 4.61 -0.71 -1.35
C SER A 49 5.44 -0.43 -0.10
N PHE A 50 4.85 -0.53 1.08
CA PHE A 50 5.54 -0.38 2.36
C PHE A 50 5.32 -1.64 3.20
N LEU A 51 6.40 -2.18 3.76
CA LEU A 51 6.31 -3.26 4.74
C LEU A 51 6.43 -2.66 6.13
N LEU A 52 5.43 -2.91 6.97
CA LEU A 52 5.37 -2.44 8.36
C LEU A 52 5.66 -3.60 9.32
N ASN A 53 6.24 -3.30 10.47
CA ASN A 53 6.29 -4.25 11.58
C ASN A 53 5.01 -4.18 12.45
N PRO A 54 4.80 -5.12 13.40
CA PRO A 54 3.62 -5.11 14.29
C PRO A 54 3.49 -3.87 15.18
N LYS A 55 4.56 -3.09 15.36
CA LYS A 55 4.54 -1.82 16.10
C LYS A 55 4.19 -0.62 15.20
N GLY A 56 3.88 -0.86 13.92
CA GLY A 56 3.53 0.18 12.94
C GLY A 56 4.72 0.90 12.32
N ALA A 57 5.97 0.48 12.55
CA ALA A 57 7.13 1.12 11.95
C ALA A 57 7.45 0.52 10.57
N ILE A 58 7.81 1.38 9.61
CA ILE A 58 8.24 0.97 8.26
C ILE A 58 9.58 0.25 8.36
N ILE A 59 9.63 -0.99 7.88
CA ILE A 59 10.85 -1.81 7.83
C ILE A 59 11.44 -1.93 6.43
N ARG A 60 10.62 -1.76 5.37
CA ARG A 60 11.06 -1.71 3.96
C ARG A 60 10.12 -0.85 3.11
N VAL A 61 10.67 -0.32 2.02
CA VAL A 61 9.96 0.41 0.96
C VAL A 61 10.24 -0.30 -0.36
N ASN A 62 9.20 -0.66 -1.10
CA ASN A 62 9.24 -1.47 -2.32
C ASN A 62 10.05 -2.78 -2.20
N PRO A 63 9.79 -3.63 -1.17
CA PRO A 63 10.47 -4.90 -1.08
C PRO A 63 10.00 -5.86 -2.18
N ASP A 64 10.94 -6.58 -2.78
CA ASP A 64 10.63 -7.70 -3.67
C ASP A 64 9.99 -8.86 -2.89
N PRO A 65 9.15 -9.71 -3.54
CA PRO A 65 8.49 -10.84 -2.86
C PRO A 65 9.45 -11.77 -2.12
N ALA A 66 10.63 -12.06 -2.71
CA ALA A 66 11.65 -12.88 -2.07
C ALA A 66 12.19 -12.24 -0.78
N GLU A 67 12.35 -10.92 -0.76
CA GLU A 67 12.79 -10.19 0.43
C GLU A 67 11.72 -10.21 1.54
N ILE A 68 10.44 -10.13 1.15
CA ILE A 68 9.32 -10.28 2.09
C ILE A 68 9.38 -11.67 2.74
N ASP A 69 9.52 -12.73 1.94
CA ASP A 69 9.57 -14.11 2.44
C ASP A 69 10.75 -14.32 3.40
N ASP A 70 11.93 -13.80 3.07
CA ASP A 70 13.10 -13.89 3.93
C ASP A 70 12.89 -13.13 5.26
N LEU A 71 12.28 -11.95 5.22
CA LEU A 71 11.97 -11.16 6.42
C LEU A 71 10.93 -11.85 7.31
N LEU A 72 9.91 -12.46 6.72
CA LEU A 72 8.89 -13.22 7.44
C LEU A 72 9.49 -14.47 8.07
N ARG A 73 10.27 -15.26 7.32
CA ARG A 73 10.98 -16.44 7.84
C ARG A 73 11.95 -16.09 8.96
N LYS A 74 12.69 -14.99 8.83
CA LYS A 74 13.63 -14.55 9.87
C LYS A 74 12.91 -14.19 11.17
N LYS A 75 11.70 -13.62 11.11
CA LYS A 75 10.92 -13.31 12.32
C LYS A 75 10.33 -14.55 13.00
N GLU A 76 9.96 -15.58 12.25
CA GLU A 76 9.44 -16.82 12.82
C GLU A 76 10.51 -17.59 13.61
N ASN A 77 11.79 -17.43 13.27
CA ASN A 77 12.91 -18.06 13.97
C ASN A 77 13.41 -17.28 15.21
N VAL A 78 12.76 -16.18 15.57
CA VAL A 78 13.06 -15.38 16.78
C VAL A 78 11.91 -15.53 17.79
N LYS A 79 11.36 -16.75 17.90
CA LYS A 79 10.40 -17.15 18.94
C LYS A 79 11.03 -18.12 19.91
#